data_AF-A0A3C0APE7-F1
#
_entry.id   AF-A0A3C0APE7-F1
#
_cell.length_a   1.000
_cell.length_b   1.000
_cell.length_c   1.000
_cell.angle_alpha   90.00
_cell.angle_beta   90.00
_cell.angle_gamma   90.00
#
_symmetry.space_group_name_H-M   'P 1'
#
loop_
_entity.id
_entity.type
_entity.pdbx_description
1 polymer ?
#
loop_
_entity_poly.entity_id
_entity_poly.type
_entity_poly.pdbx_seq_one_letter_code
_entity_poly.pdbx_strand_id
1 'polypeptide(L)'
;MMIQPTRLVIRLTPGPLRPKLGVSTLNEVRGGPEILLRWLETQLGLPTIEAHRASHVTEYATALEKVTDSVISKSLQTDRWATASELLSRRDKLLLSGWDQKHCDTLPEVVRDLAVAADGHRFVFPSVSDRLQSVLNALDDGQILPQHVCILADSADRWPVRWQRVLSRLTVQPIDEPALHGSEGRSLHQAQSIVRGGAIEMIELDESLRYVHTLSQSAAIEFVAATLVENKAELNRT
;
A
#
# COMPACT_ATOMS: atom_id res chain seq x y z
N MET A 1 6.49 29.76 19.34
CA MET A 1 7.29 28.80 18.57
C MET A 1 6.33 27.97 17.74
N MET A 2 6.21 28.21 16.43
CA MET A 2 5.31 27.44 15.58
C MET A 2 5.93 26.07 15.31
N ILE A 3 5.29 25.01 15.80
CA ILE A 3 5.69 23.63 15.51
C ILE A 3 5.35 23.37 14.04
N GLN A 4 6.32 22.89 13.26
CA GLN A 4 6.04 22.55 11.86
C GLN A 4 5.08 21.35 11.78
N PRO A 5 4.14 21.34 10.82
CA PRO A 5 3.21 20.22 10.67
C PRO A 5 3.97 18.94 10.33
N THR A 6 3.48 17.81 10.84
CA THR A 6 4.01 16.49 10.47
C THR A 6 3.77 16.24 8.97
N ARG A 7 4.82 15.85 8.25
CA ARG A 7 4.72 15.49 6.84
C ARG A 7 4.53 13.98 6.70
N LEU A 8 3.47 13.54 6.06
CA LEU A 8 3.19 12.13 5.81
C LEU A 8 3.34 11.87 4.30
N VAL A 9 4.45 11.29 3.85
CA VAL A 9 4.64 10.95 2.44
C VAL A 9 4.27 9.50 2.21
N ILE A 10 3.09 9.29 1.65
CA ILE A 10 2.44 7.98 1.59
C ILE A 10 2.20 7.58 0.14
N ARG A 11 2.50 6.32 -0.18
CA ARG A 11 2.18 5.68 -1.46
C ARG A 11 1.24 4.50 -1.24
N LEU A 12 0.53 4.08 -2.28
CA LEU A 12 -0.39 2.95 -2.19
C LEU A 12 0.35 1.61 -2.02
N THR A 13 1.59 1.52 -2.51
CA THR A 13 2.40 0.31 -2.44
C THR A 13 3.07 0.13 -1.07
N PRO A 14 3.08 -1.11 -0.52
CA PRO A 14 3.80 -1.40 0.71
C PRO A 14 5.31 -1.11 0.62
N GLY A 15 5.95 -1.05 1.78
CA GLY A 15 7.39 -0.95 1.90
C GLY A 15 7.90 0.45 2.27
N PRO A 16 9.19 0.53 2.67
CA PRO A 16 9.77 1.79 3.13
C PRO A 16 10.00 2.73 1.95
N LEU A 17 9.65 3.99 2.15
CA LEU A 17 10.02 5.08 1.25
C LEU A 17 11.18 5.85 1.87
N ARG A 18 12.36 5.77 1.25
CA ARG A 18 13.56 6.44 1.77
C ARG A 18 13.58 7.91 1.35
N PRO A 19 14.12 8.82 2.18
CA PRO A 19 14.41 10.17 1.74
C PRO A 19 15.48 10.15 0.64
N LYS A 20 15.58 11.26 -0.10
CA LYS A 20 16.68 11.46 -1.06
C LYS A 20 18.02 11.37 -0.31
N LEU A 21 19.03 10.77 -0.95
CA LEU A 21 20.36 10.68 -0.38
C LEU A 21 20.90 12.08 -0.06
N GLY A 22 21.56 12.25 1.10
CA GLY A 22 22.09 13.54 1.54
C GLY A 22 21.08 14.52 2.12
N VAL A 23 19.78 14.17 2.15
CA VAL A 23 18.73 15.00 2.75
C VAL A 23 18.34 14.46 4.13
N SER A 24 18.48 15.30 5.17
CA SER A 24 17.89 15.02 6.48
C SER A 24 16.42 15.45 6.50
N THR A 25 15.59 14.61 7.11
CA THR A 25 14.15 14.86 7.25
C THR A 25 13.78 14.84 8.72
N LEU A 26 13.06 15.86 9.20
CA LEU A 26 12.55 15.96 10.56
C LEU A 26 11.02 15.95 10.54
N ASN A 27 10.39 15.31 11.52
CA ASN A 27 8.93 15.19 11.64
C ASN A 27 8.25 14.69 10.36
N GLU A 28 8.88 13.73 9.71
CA GLU A 28 8.41 13.14 8.47
C GLU A 28 8.23 11.63 8.59
N VAL A 29 7.06 11.15 8.19
CA VAL A 29 6.69 9.74 8.11
C VAL A 29 6.58 9.37 6.65
N ARG A 30 7.31 8.35 6.20
CA ARG A 30 7.36 7.94 4.80
C ARG A 30 7.05 6.46 4.66
N GLY A 31 6.14 6.08 3.76
CA GLY A 31 5.81 4.66 3.62
C GLY A 31 4.55 4.32 2.83
N GLY A 32 4.05 3.12 3.08
CA GLY A 32 2.80 2.61 2.52
C GLY A 32 1.59 2.76 3.45
N PRO A 33 0.46 2.12 3.11
CA PRO A 33 -0.79 2.22 3.86
C PRO A 33 -0.67 1.84 5.34
N GLU A 34 0.08 0.78 5.67
CA GLU A 34 0.25 0.33 7.06
C GLU A 34 0.96 1.38 7.93
N ILE A 35 1.92 2.10 7.37
CA ILE A 35 2.64 3.16 8.09
C ILE A 35 1.70 4.33 8.40
N LEU A 36 0.84 4.71 7.44
CA LEU A 36 -0.18 5.72 7.66
C LEU A 36 -1.18 5.27 8.72
N LEU A 37 -1.65 4.03 8.66
CA LEU A 37 -2.62 3.49 9.62
C LEU A 37 -2.06 3.50 11.04
N ARG A 38 -0.83 2.99 11.23
CA ARG A 38 -0.19 3.00 12.55
C ARG A 38 0.01 4.41 13.09
N TRP A 39 0.36 5.37 12.23
CA TRP A 39 0.47 6.77 12.63
C TRP A 39 -0.88 7.30 13.13
N LEU A 40 -1.96 7.09 12.36
CA LEU A 40 -3.31 7.50 12.74
C LEU A 40 -3.75 6.88 14.07
N GLU A 41 -3.56 5.57 14.23
CA GLU A 41 -3.88 4.84 15.46
C GLU A 41 -3.11 5.41 16.65
N THR A 42 -1.82 5.69 16.48
CA THR A 42 -1.00 6.27 17.54
C THR A 42 -1.49 7.66 17.94
N GLN A 43 -1.81 8.53 16.98
CA GLN A 43 -2.28 9.89 17.27
C GLN A 43 -3.67 9.92 17.90
N LEU A 44 -4.51 8.94 17.58
CA LEU A 44 -5.88 8.81 18.10
C LEU A 44 -5.96 7.92 19.35
N GLY A 45 -4.82 7.46 19.88
CA GLY A 45 -4.79 6.59 21.06
C GLY A 45 -5.53 5.26 20.87
N LEU A 46 -5.58 4.75 19.63
CA LEU A 46 -6.25 3.48 19.30
C LEU A 46 -5.26 2.32 19.54
N PRO A 47 -5.55 1.40 20.47
CA PRO A 47 -4.68 0.27 20.73
C PRO A 47 -4.73 -0.75 19.59
N THR A 48 -3.57 -1.14 19.07
CA THR A 48 -3.46 -2.17 18.04
C THR A 48 -2.87 -3.44 18.65
N ILE A 49 -3.57 -4.55 18.51
CA ILE A 49 -3.05 -5.88 18.86
C ILE A 49 -2.19 -6.33 17.68
N GLU A 50 -0.87 -6.30 17.84
CA GLU A 50 0.04 -6.90 16.85
C GLU A 50 -0.08 -8.43 16.93
N ALA A 51 -0.64 -9.03 15.89
CA ALA A 51 -0.78 -10.47 15.77
C ALA A 51 -0.07 -10.99 14.53
N HIS A 52 0.53 -12.17 14.64
CA HIS A 52 1.11 -12.84 13.49
C HIS A 52 0.02 -13.29 12.51
N ARG A 53 0.31 -13.29 11.21
CA ARG A 53 -0.65 -13.73 10.17
C ARG A 53 -1.25 -15.10 10.48
N ALA A 54 -0.46 -16.02 11.04
CA ALA A 54 -0.93 -17.34 11.45
C ALA A 54 -2.08 -17.27 12.47
N SER A 55 -2.07 -16.31 13.41
CA SER A 55 -3.14 -16.14 14.38
C SER A 55 -4.47 -15.75 13.71
N HIS A 56 -4.41 -14.83 12.75
CA HIS A 56 -5.59 -14.46 11.95
C HIS A 56 -6.12 -15.64 11.12
N VAL A 57 -5.23 -16.42 10.51
CA VAL A 57 -5.62 -17.61 9.73
C VAL A 57 -6.26 -18.65 10.65
N THR A 58 -5.71 -18.87 11.84
CA THR A 58 -6.26 -19.82 12.81
C THR A 58 -7.65 -19.41 13.27
N GLU A 59 -7.82 -18.14 13.64
CA GLU A 59 -9.12 -17.60 14.03
C GLU A 59 -10.14 -17.73 12.91
N TYR A 60 -9.75 -17.37 11.67
CA TYR A 60 -10.66 -17.44 10.54
C TYR A 60 -10.99 -18.88 10.14
N ALA A 61 -10.05 -19.82 10.26
CA ALA A 61 -10.31 -21.24 10.03
C ALA A 61 -11.39 -21.78 10.97
N THR A 62 -11.41 -21.32 12.23
CA THR A 62 -12.48 -21.66 13.19
C THR A 62 -13.82 -21.02 12.79
N ALA A 63 -13.81 -19.78 12.33
CA ALA A 63 -15.03 -19.12 11.83
C ALA A 63 -15.64 -19.88 10.63
N LEU A 64 -14.80 -20.42 9.74
CA LEU A 64 -15.22 -21.20 8.57
C LEU A 64 -15.87 -22.55 8.91
N GLU A 65 -15.70 -23.09 10.12
CA GLU A 65 -16.37 -24.34 10.52
C GLU A 65 -17.89 -24.24 10.55
N LYS A 66 -18.42 -23.01 10.65
CA LYS A 66 -19.87 -22.74 10.55
C LYS A 66 -20.42 -22.92 9.13
N VAL A 67 -19.55 -22.89 8.11
CA VAL A 67 -19.94 -23.01 6.72
C VAL A 67 -20.01 -24.50 6.35
N THR A 68 -21.23 -25.02 6.28
CA THR A 68 -21.52 -26.41 5.92
C THR A 68 -22.11 -26.51 4.51
N ASP A 69 -21.87 -27.64 3.84
CA ASP A 69 -22.47 -27.99 2.55
C ASP A 69 -22.27 -26.93 1.43
N SER A 70 -21.08 -26.33 1.38
CA SER A 70 -20.71 -25.29 0.41
C SER A 70 -19.58 -25.75 -0.53
N VAL A 71 -19.42 -25.05 -1.67
CA VAL A 71 -18.26 -25.18 -2.57
C VAL A 71 -16.91 -25.12 -1.87
N ILE A 72 -16.77 -24.42 -0.74
CA ILE A 72 -15.50 -24.34 -0.01
C ILE A 72 -15.25 -25.53 0.92
N SER A 73 -16.29 -26.32 1.27
CA SER A 73 -16.19 -27.38 2.28
C SER A 73 -15.19 -28.47 1.89
N LYS A 74 -15.13 -28.85 0.59
CA LYS A 74 -14.17 -29.85 0.10
C LYS A 74 -12.72 -29.36 0.18
N SER A 75 -12.49 -28.09 -0.11
CA SER A 75 -11.15 -27.48 0.02
C SER A 75 -10.74 -27.37 1.49
N LEU A 76 -11.65 -26.97 2.37
CA LEU A 76 -11.39 -26.86 3.81
C LEU A 76 -11.04 -28.22 4.45
N GLN A 77 -11.67 -29.31 4.00
CA GLN A 77 -11.34 -30.68 4.42
C GLN A 77 -9.97 -31.16 3.90
N THR A 78 -9.58 -30.69 2.71
CA THR A 78 -8.33 -31.10 2.06
C THR A 78 -7.13 -30.37 2.68
N ASP A 79 -7.22 -29.05 2.82
CA ASP A 79 -6.22 -28.22 3.48
C ASP A 79 -6.90 -27.04 4.17
N ARG A 80 -7.11 -27.21 5.48
CA ARG A 80 -7.75 -26.20 6.34
C ARG A 80 -7.01 -24.87 6.33
N TRP A 81 -5.68 -24.89 6.43
CA TRP A 81 -4.89 -23.69 6.67
C TRP A 81 -4.68 -22.89 5.39
N ALA A 82 -4.37 -23.57 4.28
CA ALA A 82 -4.24 -22.90 2.99
C ALA A 82 -5.57 -22.29 2.54
N THR A 83 -6.67 -23.05 2.68
CA THR A 83 -8.03 -22.56 2.33
C THR A 83 -8.40 -21.35 3.18
N ALA A 84 -8.21 -21.41 4.51
CA ALA A 84 -8.51 -20.29 5.39
C ALA A 84 -7.66 -19.05 5.08
N SER A 85 -6.36 -19.22 4.78
CA SER A 85 -5.48 -18.10 4.41
C SER A 85 -5.91 -17.40 3.12
N GLU A 86 -6.31 -18.17 2.10
CA GLU A 86 -6.80 -17.62 0.83
C GLU A 86 -8.15 -16.92 1.00
N LEU A 87 -9.11 -17.56 1.69
CA LEU A 87 -10.43 -16.97 1.94
C LEU A 87 -10.35 -15.72 2.83
N LEU A 88 -9.49 -15.71 3.84
CA LEU A 88 -9.22 -14.53 4.67
C LEU A 88 -8.68 -13.36 3.82
N SER A 89 -7.71 -13.63 2.94
CA SER A 89 -7.16 -12.63 2.02
C SER A 89 -8.24 -12.02 1.11
N ARG A 90 -9.18 -12.83 0.62
CA ARG A 90 -10.33 -12.36 -0.17
C ARG A 90 -11.29 -11.53 0.67
N ARG A 91 -11.63 -12.00 1.87
CA ARG A 91 -12.47 -11.29 2.84
C ARG A 91 -11.94 -9.88 3.09
N ASP A 92 -10.65 -9.77 3.42
CA ASP A 92 -10.01 -8.50 3.74
C ASP A 92 -9.98 -7.54 2.55
N LYS A 93 -9.78 -8.05 1.32
CA LYS A 93 -9.88 -7.25 0.09
C LYS A 93 -11.30 -6.73 -0.14
N LEU A 94 -12.31 -7.59 -0.04
CA LEU A 94 -13.72 -7.20 -0.21
C LEU A 94 -14.12 -6.13 0.82
N LEU A 95 -13.68 -6.32 2.06
CA LEU A 95 -13.86 -5.38 3.14
C LEU A 95 -13.26 -4.01 2.82
N LEU A 96 -11.99 -3.96 2.41
CA LEU A 96 -11.34 -2.70 2.01
C LEU A 96 -12.04 -1.99 0.85
N SER A 97 -12.66 -2.76 -0.05
CA SER A 97 -13.47 -2.26 -1.16
C SER A 97 -14.88 -1.80 -0.77
N GLY A 98 -15.27 -1.95 0.50
CA GLY A 98 -16.54 -1.43 1.02
C GLY A 98 -17.64 -2.46 1.18
N TRP A 99 -17.36 -3.77 1.04
CA TRP A 99 -18.30 -4.80 1.45
C TRP A 99 -18.59 -4.71 2.96
N ASP A 100 -19.84 -4.95 3.34
CA ASP A 100 -20.38 -4.78 4.70
C ASP A 100 -20.45 -6.08 5.51
N GLN A 101 -19.88 -7.17 4.96
CA GLN A 101 -19.92 -8.53 5.51
C GLN A 101 -21.32 -9.14 5.64
N LYS A 102 -22.37 -8.52 5.08
CA LYS A 102 -23.71 -9.05 5.19
C LYS A 102 -23.97 -10.10 4.10
N HIS A 103 -24.75 -11.11 4.49
CA HIS A 103 -25.27 -12.10 3.57
C HIS A 103 -26.29 -11.44 2.62
N CYS A 104 -26.23 -11.82 1.35
CA CYS A 104 -27.20 -11.44 0.34
C CYS A 104 -27.23 -12.51 -0.77
N ASP A 105 -28.42 -12.94 -1.18
CA ASP A 105 -28.59 -14.05 -2.11
C ASP A 105 -28.07 -13.75 -3.52
N THR A 106 -27.92 -12.47 -3.88
CA THR A 106 -27.33 -12.05 -5.16
C THR A 106 -25.80 -12.13 -5.19
N LEU A 107 -25.14 -12.34 -4.04
CA LEU A 107 -23.68 -12.45 -3.98
C LEU A 107 -23.22 -13.82 -4.50
N PRO A 108 -22.01 -13.89 -5.08
CA PRO A 108 -21.39 -15.18 -5.42
C PRO A 108 -21.31 -16.10 -4.21
N GLU A 109 -21.43 -17.41 -4.42
CA GLU A 109 -21.50 -18.42 -3.36
C GLU A 109 -20.36 -18.29 -2.34
N VAL A 110 -19.11 -18.18 -2.82
CA VAL A 110 -17.95 -17.97 -1.96
C VAL A 110 -18.10 -16.73 -1.08
N VAL A 111 -18.65 -15.63 -1.58
CA VAL A 111 -18.83 -14.40 -0.79
C VAL A 111 -19.93 -14.57 0.26
N ARG A 112 -20.99 -15.34 -0.05
CA ARG A 112 -22.01 -15.72 0.92
C ARG A 112 -21.41 -16.56 2.03
N ASP A 113 -20.52 -17.51 1.71
CA ASP A 113 -19.80 -18.30 2.72
C ASP A 113 -18.94 -17.42 3.64
N LEU A 114 -18.25 -16.42 3.06
CA LEU A 114 -17.47 -15.47 3.87
C LEU A 114 -18.37 -14.68 4.84
N ALA A 115 -19.58 -14.30 4.41
CA ALA A 115 -20.58 -13.65 5.27
C ALA A 115 -21.06 -14.60 6.38
N VAL A 116 -21.42 -15.84 6.04
CA VAL A 116 -21.84 -16.87 7.02
C VAL A 116 -20.75 -17.14 8.06
N ALA A 117 -19.49 -17.23 7.63
CA ALA A 117 -18.36 -17.41 8.54
C ALA A 117 -18.20 -16.22 9.51
N ALA A 118 -18.41 -14.99 9.03
CA ALA A 118 -18.31 -13.78 9.83
C ALA A 118 -19.52 -13.56 10.75
N ASP A 119 -20.70 -14.10 10.40
CA ASP A 119 -21.94 -13.84 11.12
C ASP A 119 -21.90 -14.31 12.57
N GLY A 120 -22.20 -13.38 13.48
CA GLY A 120 -22.09 -13.55 14.93
C GLY A 120 -20.69 -13.94 15.43
N HIS A 121 -19.64 -13.89 14.61
CA HIS A 121 -18.27 -14.20 15.03
C HIS A 121 -17.54 -12.92 15.46
N ARG A 122 -17.07 -12.89 16.71
CA ARG A 122 -16.27 -11.78 17.22
C ARG A 122 -14.78 -12.06 17.00
N PHE A 123 -14.21 -11.46 15.96
CA PHE A 123 -12.78 -11.52 15.70
C PHE A 123 -12.00 -10.73 16.77
N VAL A 124 -11.04 -11.40 17.39
CA VAL A 124 -10.05 -10.85 18.32
C VAL A 124 -9.01 -10.05 17.54
N PHE A 125 -8.63 -10.51 16.35
CA PHE A 125 -7.63 -9.84 15.52
C PHE A 125 -8.32 -9.03 14.41
N PRO A 126 -8.39 -7.69 14.53
CA PRO A 126 -9.11 -6.86 13.57
C PRO A 126 -8.43 -6.85 12.20
N SER A 127 -9.22 -6.83 11.13
CA SER A 127 -8.70 -6.60 9.79
C SER A 127 -8.26 -5.14 9.61
N VAL A 128 -7.49 -4.85 8.56
CA VAL A 128 -7.15 -3.46 8.19
C VAL A 128 -8.42 -2.62 7.98
N SER A 129 -9.47 -3.21 7.43
CA SER A 129 -10.77 -2.55 7.27
C SER A 129 -11.40 -2.16 8.61
N ASP A 130 -11.36 -3.05 9.60
CA ASP A 130 -11.92 -2.80 10.94
C ASP A 130 -11.11 -1.71 11.66
N ARG A 131 -9.77 -1.76 11.53
CA ARG A 131 -8.86 -0.73 12.05
C ARG A 131 -9.15 0.64 11.45
N LEU A 132 -9.34 0.73 10.13
CA LEU A 132 -9.74 1.97 9.45
C LEU A 132 -11.11 2.47 9.91
N GLN A 133 -12.05 1.57 10.17
CA GLN A 133 -13.36 1.94 10.71
C GLN A 133 -13.24 2.54 12.11
N SER A 134 -12.39 1.98 12.98
CA SER A 134 -12.10 2.56 14.30
C SER A 134 -11.49 3.95 14.21
N VAL A 135 -10.59 4.18 13.24
CA VAL A 135 -10.04 5.52 12.94
C VAL A 135 -11.14 6.48 12.53
N LEU A 136 -12.03 6.09 11.60
CA LEU A 136 -13.15 6.94 11.18
C LEU A 136 -14.06 7.29 12.36
N ASN A 137 -14.44 6.29 13.16
CA ASN A 137 -15.30 6.50 14.33
C ASN A 137 -14.65 7.48 15.31
N ALA A 138 -13.37 7.33 15.61
CA ALA A 138 -12.63 8.24 16.51
C ALA A 138 -12.63 9.70 16.00
N LEU A 139 -12.45 9.89 14.69
CA LEU A 139 -12.52 11.21 14.06
C LEU A 139 -13.95 11.78 14.09
N ASP A 140 -14.96 10.94 13.88
CA ASP A 140 -16.37 11.33 13.92
C ASP A 140 -16.84 11.66 15.35
N ASP A 141 -16.28 11.00 16.36
CA ASP A 141 -16.46 11.30 17.79
C ASP A 141 -15.73 12.59 18.23
N GLY A 142 -15.06 13.27 17.30
CA GLY A 142 -14.44 14.59 17.52
C GLY A 142 -13.01 14.55 18.00
N GLN A 143 -12.31 13.41 17.94
CA GLN A 143 -10.87 13.38 18.19
C GLN A 143 -10.12 14.17 17.11
N ILE A 144 -9.09 14.90 17.54
CA ILE A 144 -8.37 15.84 16.69
C ILE A 144 -6.95 15.31 16.45
N LEU A 145 -6.60 15.15 15.18
CA LEU A 145 -5.23 14.82 14.78
C LEU A 145 -4.30 16.02 14.97
N PRO A 146 -3.01 15.80 15.27
CA PRO A 146 -2.03 16.89 15.25
C PRO A 146 -1.95 17.52 13.86
N GLN A 147 -1.43 18.75 13.79
CA GLN A 147 -1.25 19.44 12.52
C GLN A 147 -0.37 18.62 11.57
N HIS A 148 -0.90 18.28 10.39
CA HIS A 148 -0.22 17.40 9.44
C HIS A 148 -0.56 17.77 7.99
N VAL A 149 0.28 17.29 7.06
CA VAL A 149 0.01 17.29 5.61
C VAL A 149 0.31 15.89 5.07
N CYS A 150 -0.68 15.26 4.45
CA CYS A 150 -0.57 13.95 3.82
C CYS A 150 -0.29 14.09 2.33
N ILE A 151 0.94 13.82 1.93
CA ILE A 151 1.43 13.89 0.56
C ILE A 151 1.27 12.50 -0.05
N LEU A 152 0.34 12.35 -0.98
CA LEU A 152 0.03 11.09 -1.63
C LEU A 152 0.77 10.94 -2.96
N ALA A 153 1.51 9.84 -3.10
CA ALA A 153 2.16 9.49 -4.36
C ALA A 153 1.16 9.02 -5.43
N ASP A 154 0.07 8.39 -4.99
CA ASP A 154 -1.02 7.92 -5.81
C ASP A 154 -2.26 8.73 -5.48
N SER A 155 -3.00 9.18 -6.50
CA SER A 155 -4.22 9.96 -6.31
C SER A 155 -5.22 9.22 -5.42
N ALA A 156 -5.94 9.96 -4.56
CA ALA A 156 -6.79 9.38 -3.53
C ALA A 156 -7.86 8.43 -4.10
N ASP A 157 -8.36 8.68 -5.31
CA ASP A 157 -9.33 7.84 -6.03
C ASP A 157 -8.81 6.44 -6.39
N ARG A 158 -7.49 6.22 -6.43
CA ARG A 158 -6.88 4.91 -6.67
C ARG A 158 -6.83 4.03 -5.42
N TRP A 159 -7.05 4.61 -4.25
CA TRP A 159 -7.03 3.87 -2.99
C TRP A 159 -8.31 3.03 -2.83
N PRO A 160 -8.29 1.92 -2.08
CA PRO A 160 -9.51 1.20 -1.72
C PRO A 160 -10.54 2.12 -1.05
N VAL A 161 -11.82 1.88 -1.29
CA VAL A 161 -12.93 2.77 -0.86
C VAL A 161 -12.85 3.15 0.62
N ARG A 162 -12.49 2.21 1.52
CA ARG A 162 -12.35 2.51 2.95
C ARG A 162 -11.20 3.47 3.25
N TRP A 163 -10.10 3.38 2.51
CA TRP A 163 -9.01 4.34 2.61
C TRP A 163 -9.42 5.71 2.10
N GLN A 164 -10.17 5.79 1.00
CA GLN A 164 -10.68 7.07 0.48
C GLN A 164 -11.48 7.84 1.54
N ARG A 165 -12.31 7.12 2.32
CA ARG A 165 -13.06 7.72 3.43
C ARG A 165 -12.13 8.32 4.48
N VAL A 166 -11.09 7.60 4.92
CA VAL A 166 -10.12 8.13 5.89
C VAL A 166 -9.35 9.32 5.30
N LEU A 167 -8.85 9.20 4.07
CA LEU A 167 -8.11 10.27 3.39
C LEU A 167 -8.95 11.54 3.23
N SER A 168 -10.26 11.43 3.04
CA SER A 168 -11.17 12.58 2.98
C SER A 168 -11.26 13.38 4.29
N ARG A 169 -10.83 12.80 5.41
CA ARG A 169 -10.75 13.45 6.73
C ARG A 169 -9.38 14.08 7.00
N LEU A 170 -8.40 13.90 6.11
CA LEU A 170 -7.03 14.40 6.26
C LEU A 170 -6.77 15.61 5.36
N THR A 171 -5.73 16.38 5.68
CA THR A 171 -5.22 17.41 4.77
C THR A 171 -4.32 16.75 3.73
N VAL A 172 -4.87 16.44 2.56
CA VAL A 172 -4.17 15.72 1.49
C VAL A 172 -3.62 16.66 0.42
N GLN A 173 -2.42 16.35 -0.09
CA GLN A 173 -1.79 16.99 -1.24
C GLN A 173 -1.20 15.91 -2.16
N PRO A 174 -1.18 16.09 -3.48
CA PRO A 174 -0.43 15.20 -4.36
C PRO A 174 1.07 15.36 -4.13
N ILE A 175 1.85 14.28 -4.34
CA ILE A 175 3.29 14.41 -4.48
C ILE A 175 3.61 15.16 -5.77
N ASP A 176 4.63 16.01 -5.74
CA ASP A 176 5.13 16.62 -6.97
C ASP A 176 5.59 15.52 -7.92
N GLU A 177 5.10 15.57 -9.16
CA GLU A 177 5.55 14.64 -10.18
C GLU A 177 7.05 14.82 -10.41
N PRO A 178 7.83 13.73 -10.54
CA PRO A 178 9.25 13.84 -10.77
C PRO A 178 9.50 14.56 -12.10
N ALA A 179 10.35 15.59 -12.05
CA ALA A 179 10.77 16.31 -13.25
C ALA A 179 11.47 15.37 -14.24
N LEU A 180 11.29 15.64 -15.54
CA LEU A 180 12.11 15.02 -16.58
C LEU A 180 13.51 15.62 -16.46
N HIS A 181 14.51 14.77 -16.29
CA HIS A 181 15.91 15.19 -16.18
C HIS A 181 16.63 15.12 -17.53
N GLY A 182 16.12 14.31 -18.49
CA GLY A 182 16.65 14.32 -19.85
C GLY A 182 16.31 15.62 -20.57
N SER A 183 17.25 16.15 -21.35
CA SER A 183 16.99 17.27 -22.25
C SER A 183 15.93 16.89 -23.29
N GLU A 184 15.05 17.83 -23.63
CA GLU A 184 13.99 17.62 -24.63
C GLU A 184 14.56 17.09 -25.95
N GLY A 185 13.88 16.10 -26.53
CA GLY A 185 14.32 15.42 -27.77
C GLY A 185 15.38 14.33 -27.58
N ARG A 186 15.90 14.10 -26.36
CA ARG A 186 16.85 13.01 -26.08
C ARG A 186 16.14 11.75 -25.61
N SER A 187 16.81 10.60 -25.79
CA SER A 187 16.23 9.29 -25.47
C SER A 187 15.83 9.14 -23.99
N LEU A 188 16.59 9.72 -23.04
CA LEU A 188 16.22 9.74 -21.61
C LEU A 188 14.94 10.53 -21.34
N HIS A 189 14.75 11.67 -22.01
CA HIS A 189 13.56 12.49 -21.84
C HIS A 189 12.31 11.76 -22.32
N GLN A 190 12.40 11.13 -23.50
CA GLN A 190 11.34 10.30 -24.07
C GLN A 190 10.99 9.13 -23.13
N ALA A 191 11.99 8.40 -22.64
CA ALA A 191 11.78 7.30 -21.70
C ALA A 191 11.08 7.75 -20.40
N GLN A 192 11.51 8.86 -19.82
CA GLN A 192 10.91 9.41 -18.61
C GLN A 192 9.48 9.92 -18.85
N SER A 193 9.20 10.49 -20.03
CA SER A 193 7.84 10.88 -20.44
C SER A 193 6.90 9.67 -20.53
N ILE A 194 7.35 8.58 -21.14
CA ILE A 194 6.60 7.32 -21.23
C ILE A 194 6.31 6.76 -19.83
N VAL A 195 7.31 6.71 -18.95
CA VAL A 195 7.14 6.20 -17.56
C VAL A 195 6.17 7.05 -16.74
N ARG A 196 6.06 8.35 -17.02
CA ARG A 196 5.06 9.24 -16.41
C ARG A 196 3.64 9.07 -16.95
N GLY A 197 3.41 8.12 -17.86
CA GLY A 197 2.11 7.87 -18.47
C GLY A 197 1.89 8.60 -19.79
N GLY A 198 2.96 9.10 -20.42
CA GLY A 198 2.91 9.59 -21.80
C GLY A 198 2.61 8.48 -22.81
N ALA A 199 2.47 8.87 -24.09
CA ALA A 199 2.24 7.93 -25.17
C ALA A 199 3.41 6.95 -25.31
N ILE A 200 3.10 5.66 -25.44
CA ILE A 200 4.12 4.62 -25.64
C ILE A 200 4.59 4.70 -27.09
N GLU A 201 5.84 5.11 -27.28
CA GLU A 201 6.50 5.24 -28.58
C GLU A 201 7.82 4.46 -28.60
N MET A 202 8.28 4.11 -29.80
CA MET A 202 9.60 3.48 -29.95
C MET A 202 10.68 4.53 -29.69
N ILE A 203 11.57 4.25 -28.74
CA ILE A 203 12.65 5.17 -28.35
C ILE A 203 13.90 4.81 -29.16
N GLU A 204 14.38 5.73 -29.99
CA GLU A 204 15.73 5.63 -30.57
C GLU A 204 16.74 5.99 -29.48
N LEU A 205 17.62 5.04 -29.12
CA LEU A 205 18.59 5.24 -28.05
C LEU A 205 19.72 6.17 -28.50
N ASP A 206 20.01 7.16 -27.65
CA ASP A 206 21.18 8.03 -27.76
C ASP A 206 22.07 7.90 -26.52
N GLU A 207 23.12 8.73 -26.42
CA GLU A 207 24.06 8.69 -25.29
C GLU A 207 23.47 9.09 -23.93
N SER A 208 22.26 9.69 -23.89
CA SER A 208 21.60 10.12 -22.65
C SER A 208 20.94 8.97 -21.89
N LEU A 209 20.66 7.83 -22.55
CA LEU A 209 20.07 6.65 -21.92
C LEU A 209 20.83 5.39 -22.36
N ARG A 210 21.42 4.69 -21.39
CA ARG A 210 22.03 3.38 -21.62
C ARG A 210 21.16 2.31 -20.97
N TYR A 211 20.71 1.35 -21.77
CA TYR A 211 20.00 0.18 -21.29
C TYR A 211 20.93 -1.03 -21.37
N VAL A 212 21.08 -1.75 -20.26
CA VAL A 212 21.87 -2.99 -20.21
C VAL A 212 21.03 -4.09 -19.59
N HIS A 213 20.99 -5.22 -20.27
CA HIS A 213 20.39 -6.44 -19.78
C HIS A 213 21.49 -7.36 -19.24
N THR A 214 21.37 -7.81 -18.00
CA THR A 214 22.30 -8.77 -17.39
C THR A 214 21.54 -9.98 -16.85
N LEU A 215 22.22 -11.13 -16.84
CA LEU A 215 21.65 -12.38 -16.31
C LEU A 215 21.78 -12.50 -14.78
N SER A 216 22.50 -11.59 -14.13
CA SER A 216 22.68 -11.58 -12.68
C SER A 216 22.80 -10.16 -12.12
N GLN A 217 22.44 -10.01 -10.84
CA GLN A 217 22.59 -8.74 -10.12
C GLN A 217 24.07 -8.34 -9.96
N SER A 218 24.97 -9.31 -9.75
CA SER A 218 26.41 -9.04 -9.64
C SER A 218 26.96 -8.41 -10.92
N ALA A 219 26.60 -8.95 -12.09
CA ALA A 219 26.99 -8.39 -13.37
C ALA A 219 26.43 -6.98 -13.59
N ALA A 220 25.21 -6.69 -13.13
CA ALA A 220 24.65 -5.34 -13.17
C ALA A 220 25.44 -4.36 -12.30
N ILE A 221 25.81 -4.77 -11.09
CA ILE A 221 26.59 -3.94 -10.15
C ILE A 221 27.99 -3.66 -10.73
N GLU A 222 28.67 -4.69 -11.25
CA GLU A 222 29.99 -4.54 -11.87
C GLU A 222 29.94 -3.58 -13.06
N PHE A 223 28.92 -3.69 -13.91
CA PHE A 223 28.72 -2.79 -15.04
C PHE A 223 28.51 -1.34 -14.60
N VAL A 224 27.63 -1.11 -13.62
CA VAL A 224 27.40 0.25 -13.07
C VAL A 224 28.68 0.80 -12.44
N ALA A 225 29.40 0.00 -11.67
CA ALA A 225 30.65 0.41 -11.04
C ALA A 225 31.72 0.79 -12.09
N ALA A 226 31.90 -0.03 -13.13
CA ALA A 226 32.82 0.25 -14.22
C ALA A 226 32.45 1.56 -14.95
N THR A 227 31.17 1.74 -15.27
CA THR A 227 30.65 2.94 -15.96
C THR A 227 30.87 4.21 -15.12
N LEU A 228 30.65 4.14 -13.81
CA LEU A 228 30.86 5.27 -12.89
C LEU A 228 32.34 5.59 -12.67
N VAL A 229 33.22 4.58 -12.71
CA VAL A 229 34.67 4.76 -12.59
C VAL A 229 35.25 5.47 -13.82
N GLU A 230 34.79 5.13 -15.02
CA GLU A 230 35.22 5.76 -16.28
C GLU A 230 34.81 7.24 -16.38
N ASN A 231 33.63 7.61 -15.87
CA ASN A 231 33.08 8.97 -15.94
C ASN A 231 33.08 9.70 -14.59
N LYS A 232 34.20 9.63 -13.87
CA LYS A 232 34.34 10.18 -12.51
C LYS A 232 34.03 11.69 -12.38
N ALA A 233 34.18 12.45 -13.47
CA ALA A 233 33.91 13.88 -13.52
C ALA A 233 32.40 14.23 -13.52
N GLU A 234 31.53 13.32 -13.96
CA GLU A 234 30.07 13.55 -14.00
C GLU A 234 29.36 13.21 -12.69
N LEU A 235 30.01 12.45 -11.81
CA LEU A 235 29.52 12.09 -10.47
C LEU A 235 29.34 13.29 -9.52
N ASN A 236 30.02 14.41 -9.77
CA ASN A 236 29.95 15.62 -8.93
C ASN A 236 28.73 16.52 -9.24
N ARG A 237 27.83 16.11 -10.16
CA ARG A 237 26.66 16.91 -10.58
C ARG A 237 25.30 16.37 -10.08
N THR A 238 25.29 15.26 -9.35
CA THR A 238 24.11 14.73 -8.62
C THR A 238 24.15 15.07 -7.16
#